data_AF-A0A352XRT6-F1
#
_entry.id   AF-A0A352XRT6-F1
#
_cell.length_a   1.000
_cell.length_b   1.000
_cell.length_c   1.000
_cell.angle_alpha   90.00
_cell.angle_beta   90.00
_cell.angle_gamma   90.00
#
_symmetry.space_group_name_H-M   'P 1'
#
loop_
_entity.id
_entity.type
_entity.pdbx_description
1 polymer ?
#
loop_
_entity_poly.entity_id
_entity_poly.type
_entity_poly.pdbx_seq_one_letter_code
_entity_poly.pdbx_strand_id
1 'polypeptide(L)'
;PKATGKRSSSSPEWQSPEQETPPNGHLQNLARARKTSGAMSLEELLERDTPTLTNMHKLGTHQPTKRNYSNLVAALQTVGYSISGFIATAVASFDGQPIAQVTIDDIDISQLCSYFSNILQGVLISLKEGNGSDYEDTVITSADRHILLRIVGSDKEAFHVLITTREAKPSESLEVMTNVDAAIVAALH
;
A
#
# COMPACT_ATOMS: atom_id res chain seq x y z
N PRO A 1 41.71 -48.32 21.98
CA PRO A 1 40.25 -48.22 22.27
C PRO A 1 39.97 -47.08 23.26
N LYS A 2 39.92 -45.82 22.76
CA LYS A 2 38.71 -45.01 22.50
C LYS A 2 37.78 -44.83 23.71
N ALA A 3 37.95 -43.71 24.40
CA ALA A 3 36.91 -43.07 25.20
C ALA A 3 36.82 -41.60 24.77
N THR A 4 35.60 -41.21 24.45
CA THR A 4 35.12 -39.99 23.79
C THR A 4 35.24 -38.72 24.65
N GLY A 5 35.96 -37.72 24.14
CA GLY A 5 35.83 -36.33 24.59
C GLY A 5 34.64 -35.67 23.89
N LYS A 6 33.58 -35.34 24.64
CA LYS A 6 32.45 -34.55 24.15
C LYS A 6 32.88 -33.09 23.99
N ARG A 7 32.81 -32.56 22.77
CA ARG A 7 32.82 -31.11 22.49
C ARG A 7 31.49 -30.52 22.96
N SER A 8 31.53 -29.67 23.96
CA SER A 8 30.40 -28.80 24.32
C SER A 8 30.44 -27.57 23.41
N SER A 9 29.48 -27.45 22.50
CA SER A 9 29.24 -26.24 21.71
C SER A 9 28.19 -25.39 22.43
N SER A 10 28.63 -24.40 23.21
CA SER A 10 27.74 -23.39 23.78
C SER A 10 27.26 -22.45 22.66
N SER A 11 25.95 -22.42 22.43
CA SER A 11 25.30 -21.39 21.60
C SER A 11 25.18 -20.09 22.41
N PRO A 12 25.33 -18.90 21.80
CA PRO A 12 25.06 -17.65 22.51
C PRO A 12 23.54 -17.48 22.66
N GLU A 13 23.08 -17.47 23.90
CA GLU A 13 21.72 -17.15 24.28
C GLU A 13 21.52 -15.63 24.17
N TRP A 14 20.57 -15.20 23.35
CA TRP A 14 20.19 -13.79 23.24
C TRP A 14 19.55 -13.33 24.55
N GLN A 15 20.22 -12.44 25.29
CA GLN A 15 19.68 -11.81 26.49
C GLN A 15 18.83 -10.59 26.10
N SER A 16 17.58 -10.58 26.55
CA SER A 16 16.67 -9.45 26.38
C SER A 16 17.08 -8.32 27.33
N PRO A 17 17.16 -7.05 26.88
CA PRO A 17 17.46 -5.94 27.79
C PRO A 17 16.38 -5.81 28.86
N GLU A 18 16.81 -5.81 30.11
CA GLU A 18 15.98 -5.67 31.30
C GLU A 18 15.16 -4.38 31.24
N GLN A 19 13.87 -4.48 31.56
CA GLN A 19 12.95 -3.35 31.68
C GLN A 19 13.36 -2.47 32.86
N GLU A 20 13.99 -1.33 32.56
CA GLU A 20 14.03 -0.20 33.49
C GLU A 20 12.64 0.43 33.58
N THR A 21 11.97 0.23 34.73
CA THR A 21 10.75 0.95 35.10
C THR A 21 11.02 2.44 35.31
N PRO A 22 10.32 3.36 34.62
CA PRO A 22 10.30 4.76 35.01
C PRO A 22 9.30 4.99 36.16
N PRO A 23 9.63 5.83 37.16
CA PRO A 23 8.72 6.16 38.25
C PRO A 23 7.68 7.20 37.81
N ASN A 24 6.43 6.98 38.23
CA ASN A 24 5.33 7.94 38.44
C ASN A 24 5.39 9.30 37.72
N GLY A 25 4.49 9.51 36.75
CA GLY A 25 4.23 10.81 36.14
C GLY A 25 2.86 10.91 35.47
N HIS A 26 1.84 11.23 36.27
CA HIS A 26 0.62 11.99 35.92
C HIS A 26 -0.01 11.84 34.51
N LEU A 27 -1.04 10.99 34.39
CA LEU A 27 -2.09 11.17 33.39
C LEU A 27 -3.09 12.22 33.89
N GLN A 28 -2.83 13.49 33.60
CA GLN A 28 -3.81 14.56 33.78
C GLN A 28 -4.59 14.83 32.48
N ASN A 29 -5.86 14.45 32.54
CA ASN A 29 -7.04 15.24 32.19
C ASN A 29 -7.22 15.81 30.76
N LEU A 30 -8.29 15.30 30.15
CA LEU A 30 -9.15 15.94 29.17
C LEU A 30 -9.58 17.36 29.62
N ALA A 31 -9.26 18.40 28.84
CA ALA A 31 -10.04 19.65 28.82
C ALA A 31 -9.79 20.49 27.54
N ARG A 32 -10.72 20.37 26.61
CA ARG A 32 -11.31 21.42 25.74
C ARG A 32 -10.67 22.82 25.81
N ALA A 33 -10.08 23.27 24.69
CA ALA A 33 -9.90 24.68 24.39
C ALA A 33 -10.59 25.02 23.06
N ARG A 34 -11.82 25.53 23.17
CA ARG A 34 -12.57 26.18 22.10
C ARG A 34 -11.96 27.57 21.90
N LYS A 35 -11.46 27.89 20.70
CA LYS A 35 -11.20 29.28 20.29
C LYS A 35 -11.90 29.53 18.95
N THR A 36 -13.00 30.26 19.05
CA THR A 36 -13.71 30.94 17.97
C THR A 36 -13.02 32.28 17.72
N SER A 37 -12.61 32.57 16.48
CA SER A 37 -12.52 33.91 15.87
C SER A 37 -11.94 33.73 14.45
N GLY A 38 -12.46 34.29 13.36
CA GLY A 38 -13.49 35.31 13.20
C GLY A 38 -14.15 35.21 11.82
N ALA A 39 -15.25 35.93 11.68
CA ALA A 39 -16.10 35.97 10.50
C ALA A 39 -15.40 36.64 9.30
N MET A 40 -15.54 36.05 8.11
CA MET A 40 -15.29 36.75 6.85
C MET A 40 -16.54 37.57 6.49
N SER A 41 -16.35 38.85 6.14
CA SER A 41 -17.44 39.72 5.69
C SER A 41 -17.94 39.29 4.32
N LEU A 42 -19.26 39.34 4.12
CA LEU A 42 -19.97 39.02 2.89
C LEU A 42 -19.89 40.15 1.83
N GLU A 43 -19.13 41.21 2.11
CA GLU A 43 -19.05 42.43 1.28
C GLU A 43 -17.83 42.45 0.34
N GLU A 44 -16.93 41.47 0.42
CA GLU A 44 -15.81 41.30 -0.54
C GLU A 44 -16.19 40.42 -1.77
N LEU A 45 -17.45 39.97 -1.84
CA LEU A 45 -17.94 39.03 -2.86
C LEU A 45 -18.63 39.69 -4.06
N LEU A 46 -18.71 41.02 -4.13
CA LEU A 46 -19.42 41.74 -5.18
C LEU A 46 -18.71 43.05 -5.51
N GLU A 47 -17.58 42.99 -6.22
CA GLU A 47 -17.13 44.03 -7.16
C GLU A 47 -15.76 43.64 -7.73
N ARG A 48 -15.76 43.06 -8.94
CA ARG A 48 -14.75 43.29 -10.00
C ARG A 48 -15.11 42.49 -11.25
N ASP A 49 -15.92 43.15 -12.07
CA ASP A 49 -15.75 43.35 -13.52
C ASP A 49 -15.28 42.18 -14.39
N THR A 50 -16.23 41.69 -15.20
CA THR A 50 -15.98 41.07 -16.51
C THR A 50 -15.31 42.04 -17.47
N PRO A 51 -14.34 41.57 -18.28
CA PRO A 51 -14.53 41.70 -19.72
C PRO A 51 -14.05 40.49 -20.57
N THR A 52 -14.89 40.17 -21.54
CA THR A 52 -14.63 39.83 -22.95
C THR A 52 -13.56 38.82 -23.37
N LEU A 53 -14.05 37.80 -24.09
CA LEU A 53 -13.37 36.85 -24.98
C LEU A 53 -12.24 37.47 -25.83
N THR A 54 -11.03 36.95 -25.70
CA THR A 54 -10.16 36.40 -26.77
C THR A 54 -8.77 36.13 -26.21
N ASN A 55 -8.38 34.85 -26.12
CA ASN A 55 -7.05 34.40 -26.55
C ASN A 55 -6.93 32.89 -26.42
N MET A 56 -6.90 32.24 -27.58
CA MET A 56 -6.29 30.94 -27.75
C MET A 56 -4.80 31.04 -27.38
N HIS A 57 -4.43 30.51 -26.23
CA HIS A 57 -3.07 30.04 -26.00
C HIS A 57 -3.16 28.67 -25.35
N LYS A 58 -3.12 27.65 -26.22
CA LYS A 58 -2.43 26.36 -26.07
C LYS A 58 -1.99 26.05 -24.63
N LEU A 59 -2.95 25.84 -23.74
CA LEU A 59 -2.70 25.10 -22.53
C LEU A 59 -2.64 23.66 -23.00
N GLY A 60 -1.41 23.11 -23.08
CA GLY A 60 -1.24 21.69 -23.30
C GLY A 60 -2.17 20.99 -22.32
N THR A 61 -3.19 20.34 -22.86
CA THR A 61 -3.94 19.35 -22.13
C THR A 61 -2.89 18.32 -21.77
N HIS A 62 -2.39 18.39 -20.53
CA HIS A 62 -2.08 17.16 -19.82
C HIS A 62 -3.40 16.42 -19.76
N GLN A 63 -3.72 15.71 -20.84
CA GLN A 63 -4.63 14.59 -20.77
C GLN A 63 -4.04 13.72 -19.67
N PRO A 64 -4.75 13.50 -18.55
CA PRO A 64 -4.41 12.34 -17.75
C PRO A 64 -4.48 11.19 -18.74
N THR A 65 -3.36 10.49 -18.94
CA THR A 65 -3.30 9.26 -19.73
C THR A 65 -4.55 8.47 -19.36
N LYS A 66 -5.42 8.24 -20.35
CA LYS A 66 -6.75 7.68 -20.13
C LYS A 66 -6.55 6.20 -19.82
N ARG A 67 -6.16 5.92 -18.58
CA ARG A 67 -5.83 4.57 -18.08
C ARG A 67 -6.89 3.61 -18.58
N ASN A 68 -6.45 2.49 -19.14
CA ASN A 68 -7.37 1.53 -19.73
C ASN A 68 -8.01 0.69 -18.62
N TYR A 69 -8.96 1.31 -17.92
CA TYR A 69 -9.64 0.74 -16.77
C TYR A 69 -10.25 -0.64 -17.07
N SER A 70 -10.83 -0.83 -18.27
CA SER A 70 -11.36 -2.12 -18.68
C SER A 70 -10.28 -3.21 -18.76
N ASN A 71 -9.10 -2.88 -19.31
CA ASN A 71 -8.00 -3.84 -19.38
C ASN A 71 -7.42 -4.13 -17.99
N LEU A 72 -7.35 -3.11 -17.12
CA LEU A 72 -6.89 -3.28 -15.75
C LEU A 72 -7.82 -4.22 -14.96
N VAL A 73 -9.13 -4.02 -15.07
CA VAL A 73 -10.14 -4.90 -14.46
C VAL A 73 -10.06 -6.31 -15.03
N ALA A 74 -9.87 -6.49 -16.35
CA ALA A 74 -9.72 -7.81 -16.96
C ALA A 74 -8.47 -8.55 -16.47
N ALA A 75 -7.35 -7.84 -16.30
CA ALA A 75 -6.13 -8.41 -15.70
C ALA A 75 -6.37 -8.86 -14.26
N LEU A 76 -7.04 -8.03 -13.45
CA LEU A 76 -7.41 -8.38 -12.08
C LEU A 76 -8.41 -9.54 -11.99
N GLN A 77 -9.36 -9.64 -12.91
CA GLN A 77 -10.26 -10.79 -13.02
C GLN A 77 -9.49 -12.07 -13.34
N THR A 78 -8.47 -11.99 -14.20
CA THR A 78 -7.60 -13.14 -14.51
C THR A 78 -6.89 -13.65 -13.26
N VAL A 79 -6.41 -12.74 -12.39
CA VAL A 79 -5.87 -13.11 -11.08
C VAL A 79 -6.93 -13.80 -10.23
N GLY A 80 -8.12 -13.21 -10.13
CA GLY A 80 -9.21 -13.78 -9.33
C GLY A 80 -9.61 -15.19 -9.75
N TYR A 81 -9.64 -15.48 -11.05
CA TYR A 81 -9.97 -16.82 -11.57
C TYR A 81 -8.84 -17.84 -11.43
N SER A 82 -7.58 -17.38 -11.31
CA SER A 82 -6.40 -18.25 -11.29
C SER A 82 -5.98 -18.67 -9.89
N ILE A 83 -6.57 -18.08 -8.84
CA ILE A 83 -6.14 -18.26 -7.46
C ILE A 83 -7.22 -18.99 -6.66
N SER A 84 -6.88 -20.19 -6.18
CA SER A 84 -7.70 -20.88 -5.21
C SER A 84 -7.75 -20.10 -3.89
N GLY A 85 -8.94 -19.93 -3.32
CA GLY A 85 -9.11 -19.12 -2.12
C GLY A 85 -8.96 -17.61 -2.36
N PHE A 86 -9.15 -17.13 -3.60
CA PHE A 86 -9.23 -15.70 -3.88
C PHE A 86 -10.29 -15.01 -2.99
N ILE A 87 -9.99 -13.82 -2.49
CA ILE A 87 -10.94 -12.98 -1.74
C ILE A 87 -11.06 -11.61 -2.42
N ALA A 88 -9.94 -10.96 -2.65
CA ALA A 88 -9.92 -9.62 -3.24
C ALA A 88 -8.57 -9.35 -3.91
N THR A 89 -8.58 -8.50 -4.92
CA THR A 89 -7.38 -7.93 -5.52
C THR A 89 -7.63 -6.50 -5.96
N ALA A 90 -6.61 -5.65 -5.86
CA ALA A 90 -6.68 -4.26 -6.29
C ALA A 90 -5.34 -3.78 -6.81
N VAL A 91 -5.39 -2.85 -7.76
CA VAL A 91 -4.25 -1.98 -8.04
C VAL A 91 -4.54 -0.63 -7.42
N ALA A 92 -3.60 -0.10 -6.65
CA ALA A 92 -3.71 1.18 -5.97
C ALA A 92 -2.49 2.05 -6.23
N SER A 93 -2.66 3.37 -6.19
CA SER A 93 -1.53 4.31 -6.21
C SER A 93 -0.74 4.22 -4.91
N PHE A 94 0.53 4.63 -4.92
CA PHE A 94 1.34 4.71 -3.71
C PHE A 94 0.81 5.69 -2.64
N ASP A 95 -0.15 6.55 -2.98
CA ASP A 95 -0.90 7.38 -2.02
C ASP A 95 -2.02 6.61 -1.32
N GLY A 96 -2.19 5.33 -1.65
CA GLY A 96 -3.19 4.44 -1.06
C GLY A 96 -4.57 4.52 -1.71
N GLN A 97 -4.70 5.23 -2.84
CA GLN A 97 -5.98 5.35 -3.55
C GLN A 97 -6.18 4.15 -4.48
N PRO A 98 -7.27 3.38 -4.37
CA PRO A 98 -7.55 2.29 -5.28
C PRO A 98 -7.82 2.83 -6.70
N ILE A 99 -7.16 2.24 -7.69
CA ILE A 99 -7.33 2.54 -9.12
C ILE A 99 -8.36 1.59 -9.72
N ALA A 100 -8.26 0.30 -9.40
CA ALA A 100 -9.23 -0.73 -9.75
C ALA A 100 -9.21 -1.85 -8.71
N GLN A 101 -10.33 -2.53 -8.52
CA GLN A 101 -10.45 -3.66 -7.62
C GLN A 101 -11.42 -4.72 -8.16
N VAL A 102 -11.18 -5.96 -7.79
CA VAL A 102 -12.06 -7.10 -8.00
C VAL A 102 -12.16 -7.83 -6.66
N THR A 103 -13.37 -8.05 -6.16
CA THR A 103 -13.59 -8.65 -4.84
C THR A 103 -14.72 -9.68 -4.90
N ILE A 104 -14.68 -10.65 -3.99
CA ILE A 104 -15.80 -11.54 -3.71
C ILE A 104 -16.70 -10.86 -2.68
N ASP A 105 -18.02 -11.05 -2.81
CA ASP A 105 -19.06 -10.57 -1.89
C ASP A 105 -19.03 -9.05 -1.64
N ASP A 106 -18.60 -8.28 -2.64
CA ASP A 106 -18.55 -6.81 -2.59
C ASP A 106 -17.78 -6.23 -1.39
N ILE A 107 -16.77 -6.96 -0.89
CA ILE A 107 -15.90 -6.46 0.17
C ILE A 107 -15.18 -5.21 -0.34
N ASP A 108 -15.33 -4.09 0.36
CA ASP A 108 -14.59 -2.87 0.07
C ASP A 108 -13.20 -2.91 0.73
N ILE A 109 -12.15 -2.93 -0.08
CA ILE A 109 -10.75 -2.94 0.38
C ILE A 109 -10.06 -1.60 0.21
N SER A 110 -10.79 -0.53 -0.14
CA SER A 110 -10.24 0.81 -0.37
C SER A 110 -9.44 1.33 0.83
N GLN A 111 -9.97 1.17 2.05
CA GLN A 111 -9.28 1.59 3.26
C GLN A 111 -8.00 0.77 3.53
N LEU A 112 -7.99 -0.51 3.14
CA LEU A 112 -6.83 -1.38 3.28
C LEU A 112 -5.70 -0.93 2.36
N CYS A 113 -6.00 -0.47 1.14
CA CYS A 113 -5.00 0.10 0.22
C CYS A 113 -4.22 1.26 0.88
N SER A 114 -4.89 2.11 1.66
CA SER A 114 -4.19 3.17 2.41
C SER A 114 -3.23 2.62 3.46
N TYR A 115 -3.61 1.58 4.20
CA TYR A 115 -2.71 0.94 5.16
C TYR A 115 -1.53 0.25 4.49
N PHE A 116 -1.77 -0.43 3.36
CA PHE A 116 -0.71 -1.09 2.61
C PHE A 116 0.28 -0.08 1.99
N SER A 117 -0.20 1.06 1.51
CA SER A 117 0.65 2.17 1.08
C SER A 117 1.65 2.57 2.18
N ASN A 118 1.17 2.78 3.41
CA ASN A 118 2.04 3.12 4.55
C ASN A 118 3.07 2.01 4.85
N ILE A 119 2.67 0.73 4.75
CA ILE A 119 3.58 -0.40 4.93
C ILE A 119 4.67 -0.40 3.86
N LEU A 120 4.30 -0.28 2.59
CA LEU A 120 5.25 -0.25 1.47
C LEU A 120 6.22 0.92 1.59
N GLN A 121 5.75 2.10 1.98
CA GLN A 121 6.60 3.26 2.24
C GLN A 121 7.62 2.98 3.36
N GLY A 122 7.19 2.38 4.47
CA GLY A 122 8.08 2.00 5.57
C GLY A 122 9.14 0.98 5.15
N VAL A 123 8.77 -0.01 4.33
CA VAL A 123 9.70 -0.99 3.75
C VAL A 123 10.71 -0.31 2.82
N LEU A 124 10.25 0.53 1.89
CA LEU A 124 11.11 1.26 0.97
C LEU A 124 12.12 2.17 1.68
N ILE A 125 11.71 2.85 2.75
CA ILE A 125 12.61 3.67 3.58
C ILE A 125 13.66 2.78 4.24
N SER A 126 13.24 1.64 4.81
CA SER A 126 14.14 0.72 5.50
C SER A 126 15.18 0.09 4.57
N LEU A 127 14.81 -0.16 3.31
CA LEU A 127 15.70 -0.74 2.30
C LEU A 127 16.69 0.27 1.71
N LYS A 128 16.34 1.57 1.67
CA LYS A 128 17.27 2.64 1.28
C LYS A 128 18.48 2.74 2.21
N GLU A 129 18.29 2.50 3.49
CA GLU A 129 19.37 2.52 4.49
C GLU A 129 20.33 1.32 4.37
N GLY A 130 19.90 0.25 3.69
CA GLY A 130 20.61 -1.03 3.67
C GLY A 130 21.11 -1.47 2.31
N ASN A 131 21.73 -0.59 1.48
CA ASN A 131 22.22 -0.94 0.12
C ASN A 131 21.22 -1.79 -0.71
N GLY A 132 19.92 -1.66 -0.44
CA GLY A 132 18.94 -2.68 -0.74
C GLY A 132 18.80 -2.91 -2.23
N SER A 133 18.82 -4.18 -2.64
CA SER A 133 18.45 -4.62 -3.98
C SER A 133 17.05 -4.18 -4.36
N ASP A 134 16.66 -4.41 -5.62
CA ASP A 134 15.30 -4.14 -6.07
C ASP A 134 14.28 -4.89 -5.21
N TYR A 135 13.50 -4.10 -4.47
CA TYR A 135 12.35 -4.56 -3.71
C TYR A 135 11.19 -4.84 -4.65
N GLU A 136 10.64 -6.04 -4.56
CA GLU A 136 9.57 -6.50 -5.46
C GLU A 136 8.27 -6.76 -4.69
N ASP A 137 8.33 -7.64 -3.68
CA ASP A 137 7.14 -8.20 -3.04
C ASP A 137 7.13 -8.08 -1.50
N THR A 138 5.93 -8.12 -0.92
CA THR A 138 5.71 -8.31 0.52
C THR A 138 4.58 -9.28 0.77
N VAL A 139 4.82 -10.23 1.67
CA VAL A 139 3.84 -11.24 2.08
C VAL A 139 3.52 -11.07 3.55
N ILE A 140 2.26 -10.77 3.84
CA ILE A 140 1.70 -10.69 5.19
C ILE A 140 0.84 -11.93 5.40
N THR A 141 1.04 -12.59 6.53
CA THR A 141 0.41 -13.87 6.83
C THR A 141 -0.34 -13.76 8.15
N SER A 142 -1.68 -13.73 8.09
CA SER A 142 -2.56 -13.72 9.26
C SER A 142 -3.09 -15.12 9.55
N ALA A 143 -3.80 -15.31 10.67
CA ALA A 143 -4.37 -16.62 11.02
C ALA A 143 -5.32 -17.18 9.95
N ASP A 144 -6.01 -16.30 9.22
CA ASP A 144 -7.09 -16.63 8.29
C ASP A 144 -6.77 -16.32 6.83
N ARG A 145 -5.72 -15.53 6.53
CA ARG A 145 -5.47 -14.98 5.20
C ARG A 145 -3.99 -14.86 4.87
N HIS A 146 -3.72 -14.80 3.57
CA HIS A 146 -2.51 -14.21 3.05
C HIS A 146 -2.84 -12.90 2.35
N ILE A 147 -1.95 -11.91 2.53
CA ILE A 147 -2.00 -10.63 1.82
C ILE A 147 -0.66 -10.48 1.13
N LEU A 148 -0.70 -10.29 -0.18
CA LEU A 148 0.46 -10.17 -1.03
C LEU A 148 0.44 -8.78 -1.68
N LEU A 149 1.56 -8.09 -1.59
CA LEU A 149 1.77 -6.77 -2.14
C LEU A 149 2.92 -6.85 -3.13
N ARG A 150 2.76 -6.25 -4.31
CA ARG A 150 3.79 -6.16 -5.34
C ARG A 150 3.85 -4.74 -5.88
N ILE A 151 5.04 -4.17 -6.05
CA ILE A 151 5.18 -2.88 -6.75
C ILE A 151 4.94 -3.10 -8.24
N VAL A 152 4.11 -2.25 -8.85
CA VAL A 152 3.80 -2.30 -10.29
C VAL A 152 3.88 -0.90 -10.92
N GLY A 153 4.07 -0.86 -12.24
CA GLY A 153 4.21 0.37 -13.01
C GLY A 153 5.66 0.80 -13.24
N SER A 154 5.90 1.49 -14.35
CA SER A 154 7.22 1.81 -14.89
C SER A 154 8.08 2.66 -13.95
N ASP A 155 7.43 3.51 -13.15
CA ASP A 155 8.08 4.41 -12.18
C ASP A 155 7.74 4.06 -10.72
N LYS A 156 7.32 2.81 -10.45
CA LYS A 156 6.84 2.39 -9.13
C LYS A 156 5.70 3.28 -8.60
N GLU A 157 4.79 3.69 -9.50
CA GLU A 157 3.70 4.62 -9.19
C GLU A 157 2.50 3.94 -8.52
N ALA A 158 2.42 2.60 -8.61
CA ALA A 158 1.33 1.81 -8.10
C ALA A 158 1.82 0.53 -7.42
N PHE A 159 0.90 -0.13 -6.73
CA PHE A 159 1.12 -1.46 -6.19
C PHE A 159 -0.12 -2.34 -6.40
N HIS A 160 0.13 -3.62 -6.60
CA HIS A 160 -0.87 -4.67 -6.73
C HIS A 160 -1.04 -5.36 -5.38
N VAL A 161 -2.29 -5.45 -4.92
CA VAL A 161 -2.71 -6.13 -3.70
C VAL A 161 -3.46 -7.39 -4.10
N LEU A 162 -3.18 -8.48 -3.40
CA LEU A 162 -3.96 -9.71 -3.45
C LEU A 162 -4.23 -10.19 -2.02
N ILE A 163 -5.47 -10.54 -1.74
CA ILE A 163 -5.92 -11.13 -0.48
C ILE A 163 -6.52 -12.49 -0.79
N THR A 164 -6.04 -13.51 -0.09
CA THR A 164 -6.48 -14.90 -0.23
C THR A 164 -6.79 -15.53 1.13
N THR A 165 -7.48 -16.66 1.12
CA THR A 165 -7.65 -17.51 2.31
C THR A 165 -6.31 -18.11 2.74
N ARG A 166 -6.26 -18.65 3.96
CA ARG A 166 -5.04 -19.22 4.55
C ARG A 166 -4.52 -20.46 3.82
N GLU A 167 -5.38 -21.18 3.11
CA GLU A 167 -5.04 -22.41 2.41
C GLU A 167 -4.33 -22.15 1.08
N ALA A 168 -4.47 -20.93 0.53
CA ALA A 168 -3.79 -20.52 -0.68
C ALA A 168 -2.28 -20.46 -0.45
N LYS A 169 -1.49 -20.99 -1.39
CA LYS A 169 -0.03 -20.91 -1.30
C LYS A 169 0.47 -19.55 -1.77
N PRO A 170 1.21 -18.79 -0.94
CA PRO A 170 1.70 -17.48 -1.34
C PRO A 170 2.61 -17.51 -2.57
N SER A 171 3.46 -18.53 -2.71
CA SER A 171 4.37 -18.66 -3.86
C SER A 171 3.63 -18.81 -5.18
N GLU A 172 2.60 -19.67 -5.24
CA GLU A 172 1.75 -19.85 -6.42
C GLU A 172 0.97 -18.57 -6.75
N SER A 173 0.53 -17.86 -5.70
CA SER A 173 -0.17 -16.58 -5.84
C SER A 173 0.73 -15.49 -6.43
N LEU A 174 1.99 -15.39 -5.98
CA LEU A 174 2.97 -14.43 -6.52
C LEU A 174 3.32 -14.71 -7.99
N GLU A 175 3.40 -15.99 -8.37
CA GLU A 175 3.61 -16.38 -9.77
C GLU A 175 2.47 -15.86 -10.65
N VAL A 176 1.22 -16.04 -10.23
CA VAL A 176 0.05 -15.50 -10.94
C VAL A 176 0.10 -13.97 -11.02
N MET A 177 0.44 -13.28 -9.92
CA MET A 177 0.59 -11.81 -9.93
C MET A 177 1.66 -11.35 -10.92
N THR A 178 2.79 -12.05 -10.97
CA THR A 178 3.89 -11.75 -11.90
C THR A 178 3.46 -11.96 -13.35
N ASN A 179 2.69 -13.01 -13.64
CA ASN A 179 2.23 -13.32 -14.99
C ASN A 179 1.28 -12.26 -15.57
N VAL A 180 0.55 -11.52 -14.72
CA VAL A 180 -0.33 -10.43 -15.16
C VAL A 180 0.32 -9.04 -15.11
N ASP A 181 1.53 -8.94 -14.57
CA ASP A 181 2.20 -7.66 -14.30
C ASP A 181 2.33 -6.81 -15.57
N ALA A 182 2.80 -7.40 -16.67
CA ALA A 182 2.91 -6.71 -17.96
C ALA A 182 1.56 -6.16 -18.46
N ALA A 183 0.46 -6.88 -18.22
CA ALA A 183 -0.88 -6.43 -18.59
C ALA A 183 -1.37 -5.29 -17.70
N ILE A 184 -1.04 -5.32 -16.40
CA ILE A 184 -1.32 -4.23 -15.46
C ILE A 184 -0.55 -2.98 -15.86
N VAL A 185 0.77 -3.09 -16.09
CA VAL A 185 1.63 -1.97 -16.51
C VAL A 185 1.13 -1.35 -17.81
N ALA A 186 0.78 -2.17 -18.80
CA ALA A 186 0.23 -1.68 -20.07
C ALA A 186 -1.14 -1.00 -19.91
N ALA A 187 -1.92 -1.33 -18.89
CA ALA A 187 -3.22 -0.71 -18.64
C ALA A 187 -3.13 0.60 -17.84
N LEU A 188 -2.02 0.82 -17.12
CA LEU A 188 -1.76 2.06 -16.37
C LEU A 188 -1.26 3.21 -17.27
N HIS A 189 -0.80 2.91 -18.49
CA HIS A 189 -0.29 3.86 -19.48
C HIS A 189 -1.20 3.96 -20.72
#